data_AF-B9EBL6-F1
#
_entry.id   AF-B9EBL6-F1
#
_cell.length_a   1.000
_cell.length_b   1.000
_cell.length_c   1.000
_cell.angle_alpha   90.00
_cell.angle_beta   90.00
_cell.angle_gamma   90.00
#
_symmetry.space_group_name_H-M   'P 1'
#
loop_
_entity.id
_entity.type
_entity.pdbx_description
1 polymer ?
#
loop_
_entity_poly.entity_id
_entity_poly.type
_entity_poly.pdbx_seq_one_letter_code
_entity_poly.pdbx_strand_id
1 'polypeptide(L)'
;MIEGKSQVQAYIDAGYSVNAKTESSIYEMASKLLKNNKIMTRYNELKSELKDKALWTREESINDLKWIKEQSRKTIEEYGEVKHAPATAYLGAITELNKLGVLYDLEVEKLKLNIEKQRKELANDQSQEDKIKQLQDAITEVINHE
;
A
#
# COMPACT_ATOMS: atom_id res chain seq x y z
N MET A 1 5.29 -4.35 11.75
CA MET A 1 5.06 -3.50 10.57
C MET A 1 4.84 -4.31 9.31
N ILE A 2 5.79 -5.18 8.92
CA ILE A 2 5.64 -6.08 7.76
C ILE A 2 4.48 -7.09 7.97
N GLU A 3 4.33 -7.61 9.19
CA GLU A 3 3.24 -8.53 9.58
C GLU A 3 1.93 -7.82 10.02
N GLY A 4 1.71 -6.57 9.59
CA GLY A 4 0.53 -5.79 9.99
C GLY A 4 0.59 -5.15 11.40
N LYS A 5 1.66 -5.39 12.16
CA LYS A 5 1.87 -4.79 13.49
C LYS A 5 2.18 -3.29 13.42
N SER A 6 1.73 -2.52 14.41
CA SER A 6 2.13 -1.12 14.57
C SER A 6 3.64 -0.98 14.78
N GLN A 7 4.17 0.22 14.59
CA GLN A 7 5.59 0.51 14.77
C GLN A 7 6.07 0.23 16.21
N VAL A 8 5.27 0.61 17.20
CA VAL A 8 5.56 0.34 18.62
C VAL A 8 5.48 -1.14 18.95
N GLN A 9 4.49 -1.87 18.40
CA GLN A 9 4.42 -3.31 18.62
C GLN A 9 5.62 -4.03 18.03
N ALA A 10 6.06 -3.63 16.83
CA ALA A 10 7.26 -4.19 16.21
C ALA A 10 8.54 -3.89 17.02
N TYR A 11 8.61 -2.72 17.66
CA TYR A 11 9.70 -2.34 18.55
C TYR A 11 9.73 -3.19 19.83
N ILE A 12 8.56 -3.42 20.45
CA ILE A 12 8.45 -4.28 21.64
C ILE A 12 8.80 -5.73 21.31
N ASP A 13 8.22 -6.27 20.23
CA ASP A 13 8.43 -7.66 19.80
C ASP A 13 9.89 -7.93 19.42
N ALA A 14 10.61 -6.93 18.92
CA ALA A 14 12.04 -7.03 18.63
C ALA A 14 12.93 -7.04 19.90
N GLY A 15 12.32 -7.01 21.10
CA GLY A 15 13.01 -7.14 22.38
C GLY A 15 13.64 -5.85 22.88
N TYR A 16 13.27 -4.69 22.32
CA TYR A 16 13.79 -3.41 22.81
C TYR A 16 13.22 -3.08 24.21
N SER A 17 14.08 -2.53 25.07
CA SER A 17 13.72 -2.23 26.45
C SER A 17 12.57 -1.22 26.55
N VAL A 18 11.46 -1.66 27.16
CA VAL A 18 10.30 -0.82 27.50
C VAL A 18 10.12 -0.58 28.99
N ASN A 19 10.90 -1.28 29.83
CA ASN A 19 10.78 -1.19 31.27
C ASN A 19 11.06 0.24 31.77
N ALA A 20 10.19 0.73 32.64
CA ALA A 20 10.23 2.07 33.22
C ALA A 20 10.22 3.25 32.21
N LYS A 21 9.76 3.01 30.97
CA LYS A 21 9.56 4.07 29.97
C LYS A 21 8.09 4.43 29.84
N THR A 22 7.81 5.71 29.62
CA THR A 22 6.48 6.17 29.26
C THR A 22 6.15 5.77 27.82
N GLU A 23 4.85 5.65 27.51
CA GLU A 23 4.39 5.29 26.16
C GLU A 23 4.95 6.26 25.10
N SER A 24 4.90 7.58 25.36
CA SER A 24 5.46 8.61 24.49
C SER A 24 6.96 8.39 24.20
N SER A 25 7.74 8.03 25.23
CA SER A 25 9.17 7.73 25.05
C SER A 25 9.40 6.51 24.16
N ILE A 26 8.54 5.49 24.28
CA ILE A 26 8.58 4.29 23.42
C ILE A 26 8.24 4.64 21.97
N TYR A 27 7.20 5.47 21.73
CA TYR A 27 6.86 5.97 20.39
C TYR A 27 8.03 6.74 19.75
N GLU A 28 8.66 7.65 20.50
CA GLU A 28 9.81 8.41 19.99
C GLU A 28 11.00 7.51 19.64
N MET A 29 11.30 6.54 20.49
CA MET A 29 12.41 5.59 20.25
C MET A 29 12.13 4.71 19.04
N ALA A 30 10.90 4.18 18.92
CA ALA A 30 10.48 3.40 17.76
C ALA A 30 10.52 4.23 16.46
N SER A 31 10.13 5.52 16.53
CA SER A 31 10.23 6.48 15.44
C SER A 31 11.67 6.73 15.00
N LYS A 32 12.57 7.02 15.95
CA LYS A 32 14.00 7.22 15.69
C LYS A 32 14.64 5.97 15.09
N LEU A 33 14.30 4.78 15.58
CA LEU A 33 14.83 3.53 15.07
C LEU A 33 14.42 3.29 13.61
N LEU A 34 13.15 3.51 13.27
CA LEU A 34 12.68 3.36 11.88
C LEU A 34 13.37 4.33 10.92
N LYS A 35 13.71 5.54 11.39
CA LYS A 35 14.44 6.54 10.60
C LYS A 35 15.91 6.16 10.36
N ASN A 36 16.42 5.09 10.97
CA ASN A 36 17.75 4.59 10.65
C ASN A 36 17.80 4.11 9.20
N ASN A 37 18.70 4.66 8.39
CA ASN A 37 18.80 4.35 6.95
C ASN A 37 18.86 2.85 6.66
N LYS A 38 19.62 2.06 7.44
CA LYS A 38 19.72 0.61 7.21
C LYS A 38 18.39 -0.10 7.44
N ILE A 39 17.68 0.30 8.49
CA ILE A 39 16.37 -0.29 8.85
C ILE A 39 15.32 0.11 7.83
N MET A 40 15.30 1.38 7.42
CA MET A 40 14.37 1.89 6.42
C MET A 40 14.58 1.24 5.05
N THR A 41 15.84 1.09 4.62
CA THR A 41 16.16 0.38 3.38
C THR A 41 15.67 -1.07 3.43
N ARG A 42 16.01 -1.82 4.49
CA ARG A 42 15.57 -3.21 4.61
C ARG A 42 14.05 -3.35 4.70
N TYR A 43 13.39 -2.42 5.39
CA TYR A 43 11.93 -2.37 5.45
C TYR A 43 11.30 -2.18 4.06
N ASN A 44 11.85 -1.28 3.24
CA ASN A 44 11.37 -1.03 1.89
C ASN A 44 11.60 -2.23 0.96
N GLU A 45 12.74 -2.91 1.06
CA GLU A 45 13.02 -4.15 0.33
C GLU A 45 11.97 -5.23 0.64
N LEU A 46 11.79 -5.54 1.93
CA LEU A 46 10.81 -6.55 2.37
C LEU A 46 9.38 -6.19 1.96
N LYS A 47 9.05 -4.90 1.97
CA LYS A 47 7.74 -4.41 1.50
C LYS A 47 7.57 -4.61 0.00
N SER A 48 8.63 -4.45 -0.80
CA SER A 48 8.60 -4.76 -2.24
C SER A 48 8.46 -6.26 -2.47
N GLU A 49 9.26 -7.09 -1.81
CA GLU A 49 9.20 -8.55 -1.90
C GLU A 49 7.80 -9.09 -1.58
N LEU A 50 7.15 -8.57 -0.54
CA LEU A 50 5.77 -8.93 -0.21
C LEU A 50 4.75 -8.46 -1.23
N LYS A 51 4.93 -7.27 -1.79
CA LYS A 51 4.06 -6.77 -2.85
C LYS A 51 4.16 -7.65 -4.09
N ASP A 52 5.38 -8.03 -4.48
CA ASP A 52 5.64 -8.88 -5.64
C ASP A 52 5.09 -10.29 -5.41
N LYS A 53 5.27 -10.86 -4.22
CA LYS A 53 4.65 -12.13 -3.83
C LYS A 53 3.13 -12.06 -3.82
N ALA A 54 2.54 -11.00 -3.30
CA ALA A 54 1.10 -10.80 -3.29
C ALA A 54 0.54 -10.69 -4.72
N LEU A 55 1.22 -9.96 -5.61
CA LEU A 55 0.90 -9.87 -7.03
C LEU A 55 0.95 -11.26 -7.69
N TRP A 56 2.02 -12.01 -7.45
CA TRP A 56 2.17 -13.38 -7.95
C TRP A 56 1.03 -14.29 -7.49
N THR A 57 0.72 -14.29 -6.18
CA THR A 57 -0.39 -15.10 -5.65
C THR A 57 -1.76 -14.69 -6.19
N ARG A 58 -1.96 -13.40 -6.52
CA ARG A 58 -3.17 -12.91 -7.17
C ARG A 58 -3.26 -13.40 -8.62
N GLU A 59 -2.14 -13.37 -9.35
CA GLU A 59 -2.07 -13.88 -10.72
C GLU A 59 -2.32 -15.39 -10.77
N GLU A 60 -1.70 -16.16 -9.88
CA GLU A 60 -1.96 -17.60 -9.71
C GLU A 60 -3.45 -17.85 -9.44
N SER A 61 -4.05 -17.13 -8.50
CA SER A 61 -5.49 -17.26 -8.18
C SER A 61 -6.37 -16.94 -9.39
N ILE A 62 -6.03 -15.92 -10.18
CA ILE A 62 -6.77 -15.58 -11.40
C ILE A 62 -6.63 -16.71 -12.44
N ASN A 63 -5.44 -17.30 -12.57
CA ASN A 63 -5.20 -18.39 -13.51
C ASN A 63 -5.98 -19.65 -13.12
N ASP A 64 -6.01 -20.00 -11.84
CA ASP A 64 -6.81 -21.12 -11.33
C ASP A 64 -8.31 -20.90 -11.56
N LEU A 65 -8.81 -19.69 -11.27
CA LEU A 65 -10.22 -19.33 -11.52
C LEU A 65 -10.57 -19.40 -13.01
N LYS A 66 -9.68 -18.92 -13.89
CA LYS A 66 -9.85 -19.04 -15.35
C LYS A 66 -9.88 -20.50 -15.79
N TRP A 67 -9.01 -21.34 -15.22
CA TRP A 67 -8.97 -22.75 -15.52
C TRP A 67 -10.27 -23.46 -15.08
N ILE A 68 -10.73 -23.25 -13.85
CA ILE A 68 -11.99 -23.82 -13.33
C ILE A 68 -13.17 -23.39 -14.20
N LYS A 69 -13.24 -22.11 -14.56
CA LYS A 69 -14.27 -21.58 -15.45
C LYS A 69 -14.28 -22.34 -16.78
N GLU A 70 -13.11 -22.53 -17.40
CA GLU A 70 -13.00 -23.18 -18.69
C GLU A 70 -13.34 -24.67 -18.64
N GLN A 71 -12.87 -25.40 -17.62
CA GLN A 71 -13.24 -26.81 -17.44
C GLN A 71 -14.74 -26.98 -17.21
N SER A 72 -15.33 -26.12 -16.38
CA SER A 72 -16.76 -26.16 -16.09
C SER A 72 -17.59 -25.87 -17.35
N ARG A 73 -17.14 -24.93 -18.18
CA ARG A 73 -17.74 -24.62 -19.47
C ARG A 73 -17.70 -25.82 -20.42
N LYS A 74 -16.53 -26.44 -20.57
CA LYS A 74 -16.36 -27.63 -21.41
C LYS A 74 -17.26 -28.77 -20.98
N THR A 75 -17.37 -29.01 -19.67
CA THR A 75 -18.30 -30.02 -19.13
C THR A 75 -19.75 -29.72 -19.53
N ILE A 76 -20.21 -28.46 -19.40
CA ILE A 76 -21.57 -28.08 -19.80
C ILE A 76 -21.78 -28.27 -21.30
N GLU A 77 -20.81 -27.86 -22.12
CA GLU A 77 -20.87 -27.98 -23.58
C GLU A 77 -20.85 -29.46 -24.05
N GLU A 78 -20.03 -30.31 -23.43
CA GLU A 78 -19.91 -31.74 -23.76
C GLU A 78 -21.18 -32.52 -23.46
N TYR A 79 -21.81 -32.28 -22.30
CA TYR A 79 -23.06 -32.95 -21.94
C TYR A 79 -24.31 -32.30 -22.54
N GLY A 80 -24.20 -31.09 -23.11
CA GLY A 80 -25.33 -30.35 -23.68
C GLY A 80 -26.38 -29.90 -22.66
N GLU A 81 -26.08 -30.00 -21.36
CA GLU A 81 -26.99 -29.73 -20.26
C GLU A 81 -26.28 -29.03 -19.09
N VAL A 82 -27.00 -28.11 -18.42
CA VAL A 82 -26.47 -27.34 -17.29
C VAL A 82 -26.67 -28.12 -15.99
N LYS A 83 -25.74 -29.01 -15.67
CA LYS A 83 -25.74 -29.74 -14.40
C LYS A 83 -25.34 -28.81 -13.24
N HIS A 84 -25.92 -29.05 -12.06
CA HIS A 84 -25.72 -28.20 -10.88
C HIS A 84 -24.24 -28.00 -10.53
N ALA A 85 -23.43 -29.06 -10.45
CA ALA A 85 -22.03 -28.97 -10.07
C ALA A 85 -21.18 -28.08 -11.01
N PRO A 86 -21.12 -28.32 -12.34
CA PRO A 86 -20.37 -27.46 -13.23
C PRO A 86 -20.96 -26.04 -13.35
N ALA A 87 -22.28 -25.88 -13.26
CA ALA A 87 -22.91 -24.56 -13.24
C ALA A 87 -22.45 -23.73 -12.04
N THR A 88 -22.45 -24.32 -10.84
CA THR A 88 -22.02 -23.67 -9.60
C THR A 88 -20.53 -23.32 -9.65
N ALA A 89 -19.68 -24.22 -10.15
CA ALA A 89 -18.25 -23.94 -10.31
C ALA A 89 -18.00 -22.80 -11.32
N TYR A 90 -18.72 -22.80 -12.45
CA TYR A 90 -18.63 -21.75 -13.46
C TYR A 90 -19.07 -20.37 -12.92
N LEU A 91 -20.23 -20.32 -12.27
CA LEU A 91 -20.76 -19.09 -11.66
C LEU A 91 -19.86 -18.58 -10.53
N GLY A 92 -19.33 -19.49 -9.70
CA GLY A 92 -18.38 -19.16 -8.64
C GLY A 92 -17.12 -18.51 -9.20
N ALA A 93 -16.51 -19.13 -10.22
CA ALA A 93 -15.32 -18.60 -10.86
C ALA A 93 -15.55 -17.20 -11.48
N ILE A 94 -16.66 -16.99 -12.19
CA ILE A 94 -17.01 -15.67 -12.74
C ILE A 94 -17.23 -14.64 -11.64
N THR A 95 -17.94 -15.01 -10.58
CA THR A 95 -18.24 -14.10 -9.47
C THR A 95 -16.97 -13.63 -8.79
N GLU A 96 -16.04 -14.54 -8.50
CA GLU A 96 -14.75 -14.18 -7.89
C GLU A 96 -13.86 -13.36 -8.84
N LEU A 97 -13.81 -13.71 -10.13
CA LEU A 97 -13.09 -12.90 -11.13
C LEU A 97 -13.63 -11.46 -11.21
N ASN A 98 -14.96 -11.28 -11.18
CA ASN A 98 -15.59 -9.96 -11.19
C ASN A 98 -15.28 -9.17 -9.91
N LYS A 99 -15.34 -9.82 -8.74
CA LYS A 99 -14.93 -9.19 -7.47
C LYS A 99 -13.48 -8.72 -7.51
N LEU A 100 -12.56 -9.56 -8.01
CA LEU A 100 -11.15 -9.22 -8.17
C LEU A 100 -10.95 -8.04 -9.14
N GLY A 101 -11.77 -7.93 -10.18
CA GLY A 101 -11.79 -6.78 -11.09
C GLY A 101 -12.20 -5.49 -10.38
N VAL A 102 -13.34 -5.50 -9.68
CA VAL A 102 -13.82 -4.33 -8.92
C VAL A 102 -12.80 -3.87 -7.87
N LEU A 103 -12.19 -4.82 -7.15
CA LEU A 103 -11.15 -4.50 -6.17
C LEU A 103 -9.95 -3.82 -6.81
N TYR A 104 -9.52 -4.26 -8.00
CA TYR A 104 -8.44 -3.60 -8.74
C TYR A 104 -8.78 -2.15 -9.09
N ASP A 105 -9.99 -1.90 -9.61
CA ASP A 105 -10.41 -0.56 -10.01
C ASP A 105 -10.43 0.41 -8.82
N LEU A 106 -10.94 -0.05 -7.67
CA LEU A 106 -10.94 0.73 -6.43
C LEU A 106 -9.52 1.00 -5.91
N GLU A 107 -8.61 0.04 -6.00
CA GLU A 107 -7.19 0.23 -5.65
C GLU A 107 -6.53 1.30 -6.53
N VAL A 108 -6.81 1.29 -7.83
CA VAL A 108 -6.33 2.28 -8.79
C VAL A 108 -6.89 3.67 -8.49
N GLU A 109 -8.19 3.78 -8.22
CA GLU A 109 -8.83 5.05 -7.88
C GLU A 109 -8.27 5.66 -6.59
N LYS A 110 -8.10 4.83 -5.55
CA LYS A 110 -7.46 5.24 -4.29
C LYS A 110 -6.04 5.74 -4.51
N LEU A 111 -5.27 5.09 -5.38
CA LEU A 111 -3.91 5.51 -5.72
C LEU A 111 -3.92 6.89 -6.42
N LYS A 112 -4.84 7.11 -7.37
CA LYS A 112 -5.01 8.41 -8.05
C LYS A 112 -5.33 9.53 -7.07
N LEU A 113 -6.28 9.30 -6.16
CA LEU A 113 -6.64 10.27 -5.12
C LEU A 113 -5.46 10.60 -4.20
N ASN A 114 -4.66 9.61 -3.83
CA ASN A 114 -3.46 9.85 -3.02
C ASN A 114 -2.42 10.67 -3.78
N ILE A 115 -2.19 10.38 -5.06
CA ILE A 115 -1.29 11.18 -5.91
C ILE A 115 -1.78 12.62 -6.01
N GLU A 116 -3.09 12.83 -6.17
CA GLU A 116 -3.66 14.18 -6.23
C GLU A 116 -3.48 14.95 -4.92
N LYS A 117 -3.71 14.31 -3.78
CA LYS A 117 -3.46 14.90 -2.46
C LYS A 117 -2.00 15.29 -2.28
N GLN A 118 -1.07 14.39 -2.60
CA GLN A 118 0.37 14.66 -2.52
C GLN A 118 0.80 15.81 -3.44
N ARG A 119 0.22 15.91 -4.64
CA ARG A 119 0.48 17.04 -5.54
C ARG A 119 0.00 18.37 -4.95
N LYS A 120 -1.16 18.38 -4.28
CA LYS A 120 -1.68 19.57 -3.60
C LYS A 120 -0.81 19.97 -2.41
N GLU A 121 -0.34 19.00 -1.63
CA GLU A 121 0.60 19.23 -0.52
C GLU A 121 1.92 19.83 -1.02
N LEU A 122 2.54 19.23 -2.06
CA LEU A 122 3.76 19.76 -2.68
C LEU A 122 3.58 21.18 -3.24
N ALA A 123 2.44 21.48 -3.86
CA ALA A 123 2.15 22.83 -4.37
C ALA A 123 2.02 23.86 -3.23
N ASN A 124 1.43 23.47 -2.10
CA ASN A 124 1.36 24.32 -0.92
C ASN A 124 2.74 24.57 -0.31
N ASP A 125 3.56 23.53 -0.18
CA ASP A 125 4.92 23.64 0.37
C ASP A 125 5.77 24.59 -0.49
N GLN A 126 5.70 24.45 -1.81
CA GLN A 126 6.42 25.32 -2.74
C GLN A 126 5.94 26.78 -2.68
N SER A 127 4.63 27.01 -2.52
CA SER A 127 4.08 28.35 -2.29
C SER A 127 4.56 28.98 -0.98
N GLN A 128 4.78 28.16 0.07
CA GLN A 128 5.35 28.64 1.33
C GLN A 128 6.83 28.98 1.19
N GLU A 129 7.62 28.16 0.48
CA GLU A 129 9.02 28.44 0.17
C GLU A 129 9.18 29.76 -0.60
N ASP A 130 8.34 30.01 -1.60
CA ASP A 130 8.36 31.26 -2.38
C ASP A 130 8.10 32.50 -1.50
N LYS A 131 7.14 32.41 -0.57
CA LYS A 131 6.86 33.50 0.39
C LYS A 131 8.02 33.73 1.36
N ILE A 132 8.64 32.66 1.85
CA ILE A 132 9.81 32.75 2.73
C ILE A 132 10.96 33.44 1.99
N LYS A 133 11.18 33.09 0.73
CA LYS A 133 12.22 33.71 -0.10
C LYS A 133 11.99 35.20 -0.33
N GLN A 134 10.75 35.61 -0.64
CA GLN A 134 10.38 37.02 -0.78
C GLN A 134 10.65 37.82 0.51
N LEU A 135 10.36 37.24 1.68
CA LEU A 135 10.65 37.87 2.97
C LEU A 135 12.16 37.98 3.22
N GLN A 136 12.95 36.97 2.85
CA GLN A 136 14.41 37.00 2.97
C GLN A 136 15.04 38.07 2.08
N ASP A 137 14.57 38.19 0.83
CA ASP A 137 15.04 39.18 -0.12
C ASP A 137 14.72 40.61 0.39
N ALA A 138 13.51 40.83 0.89
CA ALA A 138 13.10 42.13 1.46
C ALA A 138 13.91 42.52 2.72
N ILE A 139 14.21 41.57 3.62
CA ILE A 139 15.07 41.82 4.78
C ILE A 139 16.49 42.19 4.33
N THR A 140 17.00 41.50 3.30
CA THR A 140 18.35 41.73 2.77
C THR A 140 18.47 43.12 2.13
N GLU A 141 17.45 43.58 1.42
CA GLU A 141 17.39 44.95 0.89
C GLU A 141 17.41 46.00 2.00
N VAL A 142 16.64 45.80 3.08
CA VAL A 142 16.61 46.74 4.22
C VAL A 142 17.98 46.82 4.91
N ILE A 143 18.64 45.69 5.14
CA ILE A 143 19.96 45.63 5.79
C ILE A 143 21.05 46.28 4.92
N ASN A 144 20.96 46.18 3.59
CA ASN A 144 21.95 46.76 2.67
C ASN A 144 21.71 48.24 2.35
N HIS A 145 20.58 48.82 2.78
CA HIS A 145 20.23 50.23 2.61
C HIS A 145 20.35 51.08 3.89
N GLU A 146 20.82 50.49 5.00
CA GLU A 146 21.34 51.19 6.19
C GLU A 146 22.87 51.31 6.15
#